data_AF-A0A964Z1E6-F1
#
_entry.id   AF-A0A964Z1E6-F1
#
_cell.length_a   1.000
_cell.length_b   1.000
_cell.length_c   1.000
_cell.angle_alpha   90.00
_cell.angle_beta   90.00
_cell.angle_gamma   90.00
#
_symmetry.space_group_name_H-M   'P 1'
#
loop_
_entity.id
_entity.type
_entity.pdbx_description
1 polymer ?
#
loop_
_entity_poly.entity_id
_entity_poly.type
_entity_poly.pdbx_seq_one_letter_code
_entity_poly.pdbx_strand_id
1 'polypeptide(L)'
;MKSFASDNYAPVHPQVLEEIAKVNSEHMRAYGADEVTEKAINLIKNFLEAKNAQINFVFNGTGANVTGLQTVTNSWNSIICAKTSHINVDE
;
A
#
# COMPACT_ATOMS: atom_id res chain seq x y z
N MET A 1 9.37 23.56 -1.66
CA MET A 1 8.32 24.44 -2.21
C MET A 1 6.97 23.86 -1.80
N LYS A 2 6.08 24.62 -1.15
CA LYS A 2 4.68 24.20 -0.98
C LYS A 2 3.94 24.63 -2.25
N SER A 3 3.25 23.73 -2.92
CA SER A 3 2.48 24.01 -4.14
C SER A 3 1.14 23.27 -4.11
N PHE A 4 0.21 23.67 -4.97
CA PHE A 4 -1.09 23.00 -5.15
C PHE A 4 -1.10 22.04 -6.36
N ALA A 5 0.06 21.60 -6.84
CA ALA A 5 0.16 20.71 -7.99
C ALA A 5 -0.27 19.26 -7.66
N SER A 6 0.26 18.71 -6.57
CA SER A 6 -0.10 17.38 -6.07
C SER A 6 0.24 17.26 -4.59
N ASP A 7 -0.52 16.41 -3.89
CA ASP A 7 -0.29 16.00 -2.52
C ASP A 7 0.92 15.06 -2.37
N ASN A 8 1.33 14.35 -3.42
CA ASN A 8 2.54 13.52 -3.42
C ASN A 8 3.85 14.33 -3.28
N TYR A 9 3.78 15.67 -3.32
CA TYR A 9 4.90 16.57 -3.01
C TYR A 9 5.06 16.80 -1.50
N ALA A 10 4.09 16.40 -0.68
CA ALA A 10 4.17 16.54 0.76
C ALA A 10 5.28 15.66 1.34
N PRO A 11 6.02 16.14 2.37
CA PRO A 11 6.96 15.29 3.08
C PRO A 11 6.21 14.25 3.92
N VAL A 12 6.93 13.21 4.32
CA VAL A 12 6.45 12.22 5.29
C VAL A 12 6.07 12.87 6.63
N HIS A 13 4.97 12.40 7.23
CA HIS A 13 4.50 12.89 8.52
C HIS A 13 5.53 12.59 9.63
N PRO A 14 5.82 13.52 10.57
CA PRO A 14 6.86 13.32 11.59
C PRO A 14 6.72 12.04 12.42
N GLN A 15 5.49 11.67 12.80
CA GLN A 15 5.23 10.43 13.56
C GLN A 15 5.62 9.17 12.79
N VAL A 16 5.54 9.18 11.45
CA VAL A 16 5.97 8.04 10.63
C VAL A 16 7.50 7.92 10.67
N LEU A 17 8.23 9.04 10.58
CA LEU A 17 9.69 9.03 10.70
C LEU A 17 10.15 8.58 12.10
N GLU A 18 9.46 9.03 13.14
CA GLU A 18 9.74 8.61 14.52
C GLU A 18 9.57 7.10 14.68
N GLU A 19 8.53 6.53 14.09
CA GLU A 19 8.28 5.09 14.20
C GLU A 19 9.27 4.26 13.37
N ILE A 20 9.65 4.73 12.17
CA ILE A 20 10.74 4.14 11.39
C ILE A 20 12.04 4.11 12.22
N ALA A 21 12.37 5.20 12.90
CA ALA A 21 13.57 5.27 13.73
C ALA A 21 13.51 4.29 14.90
N LYS A 22 12.35 4.12 15.54
CA LYS A 22 12.16 3.17 16.65
C LYS A 22 12.32 1.71 16.23
N VAL A 23 11.71 1.32 15.10
CA VAL A 23 11.79 -0.08 14.62
C VAL A 23 13.17 -0.43 14.05
N ASN A 24 13.96 0.58 13.69
CA ASN A 24 15.35 0.44 13.23
C ASN A 24 16.38 0.27 14.37
N SER A 25 16.02 -0.46 15.42
CA SER A 25 16.89 -0.70 16.58
C SER A 25 17.39 -2.15 16.67
N GLU A 26 16.61 -3.11 16.18
CA GLU A 26 16.86 -4.54 16.30
C GLU A 26 16.70 -5.26 14.96
N HIS A 27 17.22 -6.48 14.87
CA HIS A 27 17.02 -7.32 13.69
C HIS A 27 15.60 -7.91 13.65
N MET A 28 14.99 -7.88 12.47
CA MET A 28 13.68 -8.47 12.21
C MET A 28 13.72 -9.42 11.02
N ARG A 29 12.77 -10.36 10.98
CA ARG A 29 12.63 -11.29 9.86
C ARG A 29 12.16 -10.56 8.61
N ALA A 30 12.71 -10.94 7.46
CA ALA A 30 12.38 -10.32 6.18
C ALA A 30 11.02 -10.77 5.63
N TYR A 31 10.60 -10.13 4.54
CA TYR A 31 9.43 -10.51 3.72
C TYR A 31 8.10 -10.56 4.49
N GLY A 32 7.91 -9.63 5.44
CA GLY A 32 6.66 -9.47 6.19
C GLY A 32 6.46 -10.47 7.32
N ALA A 33 7.48 -11.25 7.67
CA ALA A 33 7.45 -12.21 8.77
C ALA A 33 7.84 -11.60 10.14
N ASP A 34 7.81 -10.27 10.25
CA ASP A 34 8.13 -9.50 11.45
C ASP A 34 6.88 -9.05 12.23
N GLU A 35 7.09 -8.70 13.50
CA GLU A 35 6.01 -8.32 14.43
C GLU A 35 5.37 -6.97 14.07
N VAL A 36 6.10 -6.06 13.42
CA VAL A 36 5.56 -4.75 13.00
C VAL A 36 4.56 -4.94 11.88
N THR A 37 4.88 -5.78 10.89
CA THR A 37 3.98 -6.19 9.82
C THR A 37 2.73 -6.87 10.39
N GLU A 38 2.88 -7.84 11.30
CA GLU A 38 1.74 -8.52 11.93
C GLU A 38 0.81 -7.53 12.65
N LYS A 39 1.38 -6.62 13.45
CA LYS A 39 0.63 -5.58 14.16
C LYS A 39 -0.14 -4.67 13.19
N ALA A 40 0.51 -4.23 12.11
CA ALA A 40 -0.13 -3.39 11.09
C ALA A 40 -1.29 -4.11 10.39
N ILE A 41 -1.11 -5.39 10.02
CA ILE A 41 -2.17 -6.23 9.43
C ILE A 41 -3.37 -6.32 10.36
N ASN A 42 -3.15 -6.58 11.66
CA ASN A 42 -4.21 -6.70 12.63
C ASN A 42 -4.97 -5.37 12.84
N LEU A 43 -4.25 -4.25 12.88
CA LEU A 43 -4.88 -2.92 12.95
C LEU A 43 -5.77 -2.64 11.74
N ILE A 44 -5.30 -2.94 10.53
CA ILE A 44 -6.06 -2.73 9.29
C ILE A 44 -7.30 -3.64 9.26
N LYS A 45 -7.15 -4.93 9.60
CA LYS A 45 -8.28 -5.88 9.66
C LYS A 45 -9.36 -5.42 10.64
N ASN A 46 -8.96 -4.94 11.81
CA ASN A 46 -9.88 -4.45 12.83
C ASN A 46 -10.57 -3.16 12.36
N PHE A 47 -9.82 -2.22 11.76
CA PHE A 47 -10.36 -0.98 11.22
C PHE A 47 -11.38 -1.21 10.09
N LEU A 48 -11.12 -2.19 9.22
CA LEU A 48 -12.01 -2.57 8.11
C LEU A 48 -13.13 -3.53 8.52
N GLU A 49 -13.18 -3.95 9.79
CA GLU A 49 -14.09 -5.00 10.29
C GLU A 49 -14.01 -6.33 9.50
N ALA A 50 -12.85 -6.60 8.89
CA ALA A 50 -12.65 -7.69 7.93
C ALA A 50 -11.63 -8.72 8.43
N LYS A 51 -12.04 -9.52 9.42
CA LYS A 51 -11.15 -10.50 10.11
C LYS A 51 -10.43 -11.47 9.17
N ASN A 52 -11.09 -11.85 8.07
CA ASN A 52 -10.60 -12.82 7.10
C ASN A 52 -9.89 -12.19 5.89
N ALA A 53 -9.75 -10.86 5.84
CA ALA A 53 -9.06 -10.20 4.74
C ALA A 53 -7.59 -10.61 4.67
N GLN A 54 -7.02 -10.69 3.47
CA GLN A 54 -5.59 -10.78 3.29
C GLN A 54 -5.05 -9.37 3.04
N ILE A 55 -4.07 -8.96 3.84
CA ILE A 55 -3.44 -7.64 3.73
C ILE A 55 -2.01 -7.85 3.27
N ASN A 56 -1.67 -7.33 2.10
CA ASN A 56 -0.33 -7.38 1.52
C ASN A 56 0.16 -5.96 1.26
N PHE A 57 1.38 -5.65 1.70
CA PHE A 57 1.97 -4.33 1.51
C PHE A 57 2.76 -4.27 0.20
N VAL A 58 2.60 -3.18 -0.54
CA VAL A 58 3.31 -2.88 -1.77
C VAL A 58 3.80 -1.43 -1.74
N PHE A 59 4.75 -1.08 -2.61
CA PHE A 59 5.45 0.20 -2.53
C PHE A 59 4.62 1.42 -2.92
N ASN A 60 3.67 1.29 -3.84
CA ASN A 60 2.91 2.42 -4.37
C ASN A 60 1.52 1.99 -4.91
N GLY A 61 0.74 2.98 -5.32
CA GLY A 61 -0.60 2.77 -5.89
C GLY A 61 -0.60 1.94 -7.17
N THR A 62 0.30 2.23 -8.13
CA THR A 62 0.45 1.47 -9.37
C THR A 62 0.70 -0.02 -9.09
N GLY A 63 1.64 -0.35 -8.21
CA GLY A 63 1.94 -1.73 -7.84
C GLY A 63 0.76 -2.44 -7.19
N ALA A 64 -0.02 -1.73 -6.37
CA ALA A 64 -1.24 -2.27 -5.76
C ALA A 64 -2.31 -2.61 -6.79
N ASN A 65 -2.58 -1.67 -7.71
CA ASN A 65 -3.57 -1.86 -8.76
C ASN A 65 -3.17 -2.95 -9.74
N VAL A 66 -1.96 -2.90 -10.30
CA VAL A 66 -1.46 -3.93 -11.24
C VAL A 66 -1.52 -5.31 -10.60
N THR A 67 -0.97 -5.47 -9.39
CA THR A 67 -0.96 -6.76 -8.69
C THR A 67 -2.37 -7.22 -8.39
N GLY A 68 -3.23 -6.33 -7.88
CA GLY A 68 -4.62 -6.64 -7.56
C GLY A 68 -5.41 -7.10 -8.78
N LEU A 69 -5.31 -6.37 -9.90
CA LEU A 69 -6.01 -6.70 -11.15
C LEU A 69 -5.52 -8.01 -11.74
N GLN A 70 -4.21 -8.29 -11.68
CA GLN A 70 -3.64 -9.57 -12.12
C GLN A 70 -4.16 -10.76 -11.30
N THR A 71 -4.54 -10.57 -10.04
CA THR A 71 -5.09 -11.67 -9.23
C THR A 71 -6.50 -12.11 -9.65
N VAL A 72 -7.24 -11.26 -10.36
CA VAL A 72 -8.64 -11.50 -10.75
C VAL A 72 -8.86 -11.55 -12.26
N THR A 73 -7.78 -11.49 -13.05
CA THR A 73 -7.83 -11.54 -14.52
C THR A 73 -6.81 -12.49 -15.10
N ASN A 74 -7.16 -13.14 -16.21
CA ASN A 74 -6.21 -13.81 -17.08
C ASN A 74 -5.72 -12.85 -18.17
N SER A 75 -4.63 -13.20 -18.85
CA SER A 75 -4.03 -12.39 -19.91
C SER A 75 -4.96 -12.10 -21.10
N TRP A 76 -6.01 -12.90 -21.28
CA TRP A 76 -7.04 -12.72 -22.32
C TRP A 76 -8.34 -12.07 -21.81
N ASN A 77 -8.40 -11.68 -20.54
CA ASN A 77 -9.53 -10.92 -20.02
C ASN A 77 -9.33 -9.42 -20.27
N SER A 78 -10.44 -8.66 -20.20
CA SER A 78 -10.43 -7.21 -20.30
C SER A 78 -10.91 -6.59 -18.99
N ILE A 79 -10.37 -5.41 -18.66
CA ILE A 79 -10.75 -4.64 -17.49
C ILE A 79 -11.55 -3.42 -17.97
N ILE A 80 -12.79 -3.28 -17.50
CA ILE A 80 -13.62 -2.11 -17.78
C ILE A 80 -13.30 -1.05 -16.74
N CYS A 81 -12.90 0.14 -17.19
CA CYS A 81 -12.58 1.27 -16.32
C CYS A 81 -13.04 2.60 -16.91
N ALA A 82 -13.11 3.63 -16.07
CA ALA A 82 -13.41 4.98 -16.54
C ALA A 82 -12.25 5.53 -17.38
N LYS A 83 -12.57 6.34 -18.41
CA LYS A 83 -11.57 6.98 -19.29
C LYS A 83 -10.52 7.79 -18.51
N THR A 84 -10.91 8.37 -17.37
CA THR A 84 -10.07 9.21 -16.51
C THR A 84 -9.44 8.45 -15.34
N SER A 85 -9.61 7.13 -15.26
CA SER A 85 -9.05 6.33 -14.16
C SER A 85 -7.53 6.25 -14.27
N HIS A 86 -6.84 6.27 -13.13
CA HIS A 86 -5.37 6.23 -13.08
C HIS A 86 -4.80 5.02 -13.84
N ILE A 87 -5.47 3.85 -13.73
CA ILE A 87 -5.06 2.61 -14.40
C ILE A 87 -5.09 2.69 -15.94
N ASN A 88 -5.80 3.67 -16.50
CA ASN A 88 -5.90 3.89 -17.94
C ASN A 88 -5.02 5.05 -18.44
N VAL A 89 -4.67 6.00 -17.57
CA VAL A 89 -3.97 7.23 -17.99
C VAL A 89 -2.52 7.32 -17.53
N ASP A 90 -2.18 6.84 -16.32
CA ASP A 90 -0.96 7.22 -15.61
C ASP A 90 -0.31 6.05 -14.83
N GLU A 91 -0.72 4.80 -15.07
CA GLU A 91 -0.06 3.63 -14.47
C GLU A 91 1.28 3.25 -15.11
#